data_AF-A0A7Z0SNK0-F1
#
_entry.id   AF-A0A7Z0SNK0-F1
#
_cell.length_a   1.000
_cell.length_b   1.000
_cell.length_c   1.000
_cell.angle_alpha   90.00
_cell.angle_beta   90.00
_cell.angle_gamma   90.00
#
_symmetry.space_group_name_H-M   'P 1'
#
loop_
_entity.id
_entity.type
_entity.pdbx_description
1 polymer ?
#
loop_
_entity_poly.entity_id
_entity_poly.type
_entity_poly.pdbx_seq_one_letter_code
_entity_poly.pdbx_strand_id
1 'polypeptide(L)'
;MLVQALRLYVAELAEEGAGWFFGVADKQLGLAINAIHAEPAYRWTLPSLAERAWMSRSAFAQKCKEIIGSSPREYVTHWRMLLAVDRLKNSSDPVSVISPSLDCPKARSAPLSNVSWELRHGSIVARSSILSTV
;
A
#
# COMPACT_ATOMS: atom_id res chain seq x y z
N MET A 1 26.78 6.43 -5.04
CA MET A 1 26.87 5.32 -4.06
C MET A 1 25.61 5.16 -3.22
N LEU A 2 25.11 6.17 -2.47
CA LEU A 2 23.83 6.05 -1.74
C LEU A 2 22.61 5.86 -2.66
N VAL A 3 22.49 6.67 -3.72
CA VAL A 3 21.35 6.57 -4.67
C VAL A 3 21.35 5.24 -5.43
N GLN A 4 22.52 4.68 -5.75
CA GLN A 4 22.62 3.33 -6.33
C GLN A 4 22.22 2.25 -5.33
N ALA A 5 22.67 2.33 -4.07
CA ALA A 5 22.28 1.38 -3.03
C ALA A 5 20.76 1.44 -2.77
N LEU A 6 20.19 2.64 -2.72
CA LEU A 6 18.75 2.84 -2.60
C LEU A 6 18.00 2.29 -3.82
N ARG A 7 18.52 2.48 -5.04
CA ARG A 7 17.92 1.93 -6.27
C ARG A 7 17.98 0.41 -6.32
N LEU A 8 19.07 -0.21 -5.91
CA LEU A 8 19.19 -1.67 -5.85
C LEU A 8 18.25 -2.24 -4.79
N TYR A 9 18.20 -1.63 -3.61
CA TYR A 9 17.28 -2.02 -2.54
C TYR A 9 15.81 -1.81 -2.93
N VAL A 10 15.48 -0.71 -3.61
CA VAL A 10 14.13 -0.46 -4.13
C VAL A 10 13.79 -1.39 -5.30
N ALA A 11 14.75 -1.77 -6.15
CA ALA A 11 14.52 -2.74 -7.22
C ALA A 11 14.27 -4.15 -6.67
N GLU A 12 14.99 -4.53 -5.61
CA GLU A 12 14.76 -5.79 -4.88
C GLU A 12 13.39 -5.77 -4.16
N LEU A 13 13.03 -4.64 -3.54
CA LEU A 13 11.69 -4.47 -2.97
C LEU A 13 10.58 -4.33 -4.04
N ALA A 14 10.89 -3.92 -5.26
CA ALA A 14 9.90 -3.76 -6.35
C ALA A 14 9.35 -5.13 -6.77
N GLU A 15 10.19 -6.15 -6.77
CA GLU A 15 9.80 -7.56 -6.91
C GLU A 15 8.92 -8.02 -5.71
N GLU A 16 9.03 -7.37 -4.55
CA GLU A 16 8.35 -7.69 -3.29
C GLU A 16 7.16 -6.77 -2.92
N GLY A 17 6.81 -5.78 -3.77
CA GLY A 17 5.67 -4.87 -3.53
C GLY A 17 5.99 -3.38 -3.29
N ALA A 18 7.20 -2.89 -3.59
CA ALA A 18 7.56 -1.47 -3.51
C ALA A 18 7.06 -0.60 -4.68
N GLY A 19 6.00 -1.02 -5.37
CA GLY A 19 5.32 -0.23 -6.40
C GLY A 19 4.89 1.17 -5.93
N TRP A 20 4.75 1.38 -4.62
CA TRP A 20 4.44 2.68 -4.04
C TRP A 20 5.53 3.73 -4.25
N PHE A 21 6.81 3.34 -4.28
CA PHE A 21 7.92 4.27 -4.47
C PHE A 21 7.92 4.83 -5.89
N PHE A 22 7.57 4.00 -6.87
CA PHE A 22 7.34 4.41 -8.26
C PHE A 22 6.11 5.31 -8.38
N GLY A 23 5.08 5.06 -7.58
CA GLY A 23 3.89 5.91 -7.55
C GLY A 23 4.17 7.33 -7.07
N VAL A 24 5.02 7.54 -6.06
CA VAL A 24 5.38 8.87 -5.54
C VAL A 24 6.19 9.67 -6.56
N ALA A 25 7.00 9.00 -7.38
CA ALA A 25 7.77 9.65 -8.44
C ALA A 25 6.92 10.08 -9.65
N ASP A 26 5.73 9.51 -9.83
CA ASP A 26 4.81 9.92 -10.89
C ASP A 26 4.08 11.22 -10.51
N LYS A 27 4.06 12.18 -11.44
CA LYS A 27 3.51 13.53 -11.22
C LYS A 27 2.04 13.54 -10.80
N GLN A 28 1.21 12.63 -11.34
CA GLN A 28 -0.23 12.60 -11.06
C GLN A 28 -0.54 11.67 -9.90
N LEU A 29 0.05 10.48 -9.92
CA LEU A 29 -0.19 9.45 -8.91
C LEU A 29 0.41 9.83 -7.56
N GLY A 30 1.54 10.54 -7.56
CA GLY A 30 2.16 11.10 -6.36
C GLY A 30 1.25 12.08 -5.62
N LEU A 31 0.39 12.84 -6.31
CA LEU A 31 -0.59 13.71 -5.66
C LEU A 31 -1.61 12.91 -4.82
N ALA A 32 -2.12 11.82 -5.39
CA ALA A 32 -3.05 10.94 -4.69
C ALA A 32 -2.36 10.18 -3.55
N ILE A 33 -1.14 9.69 -3.75
CA ILE A 33 -0.37 8.99 -2.71
C ILE A 33 -0.05 9.93 -1.55
N ASN A 34 0.42 11.14 -1.83
CA ASN A 34 0.72 12.13 -0.79
C ASN A 34 -0.54 12.48 0.01
N ALA A 35 -1.70 12.56 -0.63
CA ALA A 35 -2.97 12.78 0.06
C ALA A 35 -3.33 11.62 1.01
N ILE A 36 -3.14 10.37 0.56
CA ILE A 36 -3.34 9.17 1.40
C ILE A 36 -2.40 9.18 2.60
N HIS A 37 -1.14 9.54 2.41
CA HIS A 37 -0.14 9.60 3.48
C HIS A 37 -0.43 10.71 4.48
N ALA A 38 -0.91 11.86 4.02
CA ALA A 38 -1.27 12.99 4.87
C ALA A 38 -2.53 12.70 5.72
N GLU A 39 -3.54 12.07 5.13
CA GLU A 39 -4.82 11.79 5.79
C GLU A 39 -5.19 10.31 5.70
N PRO A 40 -4.47 9.41 6.41
CA PRO A 40 -4.67 7.96 6.29
C PRO A 40 -6.07 7.52 6.76
N ALA A 41 -6.66 8.22 7.72
CA ALA A 41 -8.00 7.94 8.25
C ALA A 41 -9.14 8.45 7.35
N TYR A 42 -8.86 9.32 6.37
CA TYR A 42 -9.89 9.82 5.47
C TYR A 42 -10.47 8.68 4.65
N ARG A 43 -11.80 8.67 4.42
CA ARG A 43 -12.48 7.64 3.64
C ARG A 43 -12.22 7.81 2.14
N TRP A 44 -11.01 7.48 1.72
CA TRP A 44 -10.60 7.56 0.33
C TRP A 44 -11.44 6.63 -0.56
N THR A 45 -12.00 7.21 -1.60
CA THR A 45 -12.71 6.50 -2.66
C THR A 45 -11.94 6.62 -3.97
N LEU A 46 -12.17 5.69 -4.91
CA LEU A 46 -11.58 5.76 -6.24
C LEU A 46 -11.86 7.12 -6.93
N PRO A 47 -13.10 7.66 -6.93
CA PRO A 47 -13.37 9.01 -7.43
C PRO A 47 -12.54 10.11 -6.76
N SER A 48 -12.50 10.14 -5.41
CA SER A 48 -11.76 11.20 -4.70
C SER A 48 -10.26 11.18 -4.96
N LEU A 49 -9.67 9.99 -5.17
CA LEU A 49 -8.25 9.87 -5.49
C LEU A 49 -7.96 10.25 -6.95
N ALA A 50 -8.84 9.88 -7.87
CA ALA A 50 -8.74 10.28 -9.27
C ALA A 50 -8.84 11.81 -9.42
N GLU A 51 -9.72 12.45 -8.63
CA GLU A 51 -9.83 13.91 -8.56
C GLU A 51 -8.53 14.56 -8.07
N ARG A 52 -7.92 14.05 -6.98
CA ARG A 52 -6.61 14.53 -6.50
C ARG A 52 -5.50 14.37 -7.54
N ALA A 53 -5.57 13.32 -8.34
CA ALA A 53 -4.62 13.05 -9.42
C ALA A 53 -4.91 13.82 -10.73
N TRP A 54 -6.02 14.55 -10.81
CA TRP A 54 -6.52 15.21 -12.03
C TRP A 54 -6.74 14.24 -13.20
N MET A 55 -7.27 13.06 -12.89
CA MET A 55 -7.51 11.97 -13.84
C MET A 55 -8.97 11.54 -13.83
N SER A 56 -9.41 10.92 -14.92
CA SER A 56 -10.65 10.16 -14.90
C SER A 56 -10.51 8.92 -14.00
N ARG A 57 -11.63 8.40 -13.49
CA ARG A 57 -11.65 7.22 -12.59
C ARG A 57 -11.00 5.99 -13.22
N SER A 58 -11.29 5.73 -14.50
CA SER A 58 -10.74 4.59 -15.23
C SER A 58 -9.25 4.74 -15.51
N ALA A 59 -8.82 5.92 -15.96
CA ALA A 59 -7.40 6.20 -16.22
C ALA A 59 -6.56 6.10 -14.94
N PHE A 60 -7.07 6.61 -13.82
CA PHE A 60 -6.40 6.51 -12.53
C PHE A 60 -6.27 5.05 -12.06
N ALA A 61 -7.36 4.27 -12.13
CA ALA A 61 -7.33 2.86 -11.73
C ALA A 61 -6.36 2.03 -12.57
N GLN A 62 -6.30 2.29 -13.88
CA GLN A 62 -5.37 1.63 -14.79
C GLN A 62 -3.92 2.00 -14.45
N LYS A 63 -3.63 3.29 -14.33
CA LYS A 63 -2.29 3.78 -14.01
C LYS A 63 -1.78 3.29 -12.66
N CYS A 64 -2.65 3.18 -11.65
CA CYS A 64 -2.30 2.53 -10.37
C CYS A 64 -1.84 1.09 -10.55
N LYS A 65 -2.55 0.28 -11.34
CA LYS A 65 -2.14 -1.10 -11.60
C LYS A 65 -0.81 -1.17 -12.36
N GLU A 66 -0.61 -0.29 -13.33
CA GLU A 66 0.61 -0.25 -14.14
C GLU A 66 1.85 0.18 -13.34
N ILE A 67 1.71 1.17 -12.46
CA ILE A 67 2.85 1.79 -11.75
C ILE A 67 3.04 1.21 -10.34
N ILE A 68 1.95 0.98 -9.60
CA ILE A 68 1.99 0.50 -8.20
C ILE A 68 1.80 -1.03 -8.14
N GLY A 69 1.30 -1.66 -9.20
CA GLY A 69 1.02 -3.11 -9.20
C GLY A 69 -0.24 -3.51 -8.44
N SER A 70 -0.96 -2.55 -7.84
CA SER A 70 -2.17 -2.82 -7.05
C SER A 70 -3.25 -1.76 -7.27
N SER A 71 -4.47 -2.06 -6.85
CA SER A 71 -5.56 -1.09 -6.90
C SER A 71 -5.38 0.01 -5.83
N PRO A 72 -5.93 1.22 -6.05
CA PRO A 72 -5.86 2.30 -5.06
C PRO A 72 -6.38 1.90 -3.68
N ARG A 73 -7.41 1.04 -3.64
CA ARG A 73 -8.03 0.59 -2.38
C ARG A 73 -7.14 -0.35 -1.60
N GLU A 74 -6.44 -1.25 -2.29
CA GLU A 74 -5.45 -2.15 -1.68
C GLU A 74 -4.29 -1.34 -1.12
N TYR A 75 -3.81 -0.34 -1.86
CA TYR A 75 -2.76 0.56 -1.41
C TYR A 75 -3.12 1.29 -0.10
N VAL A 76 -4.30 1.92 -0.04
CA VAL A 76 -4.79 2.58 1.20
C VAL A 76 -4.87 1.60 2.36
N THR A 77 -5.39 0.40 2.11
CA THR A 77 -5.53 -0.64 3.14
C THR A 77 -4.17 -1.05 3.70
N HIS A 78 -3.21 -1.29 2.82
CA HIS A 78 -1.87 -1.68 3.19
C HIS A 78 -1.17 -0.59 4.01
N TRP A 79 -1.26 0.67 3.56
CA TRP A 79 -0.70 1.81 4.28
C TRP A 79 -1.24 1.94 5.70
N ARG A 80 -2.57 1.80 5.88
CA ARG A 80 -3.20 1.83 7.20
C ARG A 80 -2.72 0.70 8.11
N MET A 81 -2.52 -0.50 7.56
CA MET A 81 -1.99 -1.64 8.33
C MET A 81 -0.55 -1.41 8.76
N LEU A 82 0.30 -0.84 7.89
CA LEU A 82 1.67 -0.48 8.26
C LEU A 82 1.69 0.54 9.42
N LEU A 83 0.86 1.58 9.34
CA LEU A 83 0.73 2.56 10.42
C LEU A 83 0.21 1.94 11.72
N ALA A 84 -0.74 0.99 11.63
CA ALA A 84 -1.25 0.29 12.80
C ALA A 84 -0.17 -0.57 13.47
N VAL A 85 0.61 -1.31 12.66
CA VAL A 85 1.74 -2.12 13.15
C VAL A 85 2.81 -1.25 13.79
N ASP A 86 3.13 -0.12 13.17
CA ASP A 86 4.10 0.84 13.71
C ASP A 86 3.64 1.38 15.08
N ARG A 87 2.38 1.83 15.18
CA ARG A 87 1.82 2.29 16.46
C ARG A 87 1.79 1.19 17.52
N LEU A 88 1.43 -0.04 17.16
CA LEU A 88 1.45 -1.17 18.11
C LEU A 88 2.85 -1.50 18.62
N LYS A 89 3.90 -1.24 17.83
CA LYS A 89 5.29 -1.46 18.23
C LYS A 89 5.83 -0.30 19.08
N ASN A 90 5.40 0.92 18.78
CA ASN A 90 6.01 2.15 19.31
C ASN A 90 5.14 2.89 20.34
N SER A 91 3.90 2.46 20.58
CA SER A 91 3.02 3.00 21.63
C SER A 91 2.37 1.90 22.45
N SER A 92 1.93 2.25 23.65
CA SER A 92 1.12 1.40 24.53
C SER A 92 -0.38 1.62 24.32
N ASP A 93 -0.78 2.21 23.20
CA ASP A 93 -2.19 2.44 22.91
C ASP A 93 -2.91 1.11 22.69
N PRO A 94 -4.10 0.92 23.27
CA PRO A 94 -4.85 -0.30 23.04
C PRO A 94 -5.32 -0.37 21.58
N VAL A 95 -5.45 -1.59 21.04
CA VAL A 95 -5.92 -1.85 19.67
C VAL A 95 -7.27 -1.14 19.38
N SER A 96 -8.11 -1.00 20.41
CA SER A 96 -9.39 -0.29 20.35
C SER A 96 -9.27 1.21 20.03
N VAL A 97 -8.12 1.84 20.30
CA VAL A 97 -7.83 3.24 19.97
C VAL A 97 -7.13 3.35 18.61
N ILE A 98 -6.23 2.41 18.30
CA ILE A 98 -5.44 2.45 17.05
C ILE A 98 -6.33 2.21 15.82
N SER A 99 -7.22 1.21 15.86
CA SER A 99 -8.01 0.82 14.68
C SER A 99 -8.96 1.93 14.18
N PRO A 100 -9.76 2.61 15.03
CA PRO A 100 -10.59 3.72 14.58
C PRO A 100 -9.77 4.90 14.06
N SER A 101 -8.61 5.18 14.67
CA SER A 101 -7.77 6.32 14.32
C SER A 101 -7.15 6.24 12.91
N LEU A 102 -7.18 5.06 12.28
CA LEU A 102 -6.64 4.82 10.93
C LEU A 102 -7.72 4.35 9.95
N ASP A 103 -9.00 4.27 10.37
CA ASP A 103 -10.09 3.65 9.59
C ASP A 103 -9.69 2.26 9.04
N CYS A 104 -8.96 1.47 9.84
CA CYS A 104 -8.57 0.14 9.45
C CYS A 104 -9.83 -0.71 9.22
N PRO A 105 -9.93 -1.48 8.12
CA PRO A 105 -11.06 -2.36 7.92
C PRO A 105 -11.12 -3.35 9.09
N LYS A 106 -12.30 -3.47 9.72
CA LYS A 106 -12.55 -4.61 10.60
C LYS A 106 -12.23 -5.87 9.81
N ALA A 107 -11.50 -6.80 10.41
CA ALA A 107 -11.18 -8.09 9.82
C ALA A 107 -12.49 -8.83 9.48
N ARG A 108 -13.05 -8.53 8.31
CA ARG A 108 -14.02 -9.40 7.65
C ARG A 108 -13.23 -10.64 7.29
N SER A 109 -13.83 -11.79 7.51
CA SER A 109 -13.41 -13.10 7.00
C SER A 109 -13.37 -13.06 5.46
N ALA A 110 -12.41 -12.33 4.89
CA ALA A 110 -12.06 -12.42 3.50
C ALA A 110 -11.33 -13.77 3.33
N PRO A 111 -11.67 -14.57 2.32
CA PRO A 111 -10.89 -15.74 2.01
C PRO A 111 -9.46 -15.27 1.69
N LEU A 112 -8.50 -15.66 2.52
CA LEU A 112 -7.06 -15.42 2.29
C LEU A 112 -6.52 -16.20 1.07
N SER A 113 -7.40 -16.74 0.22
CA SER A 113 -7.06 -17.75 -0.77
C SER A 113 -6.38 -17.20 -2.01
N ASN A 114 -6.39 -15.88 -2.25
CA ASN A 114 -5.73 -15.29 -3.43
C ASN A 114 -4.56 -14.36 -3.11
N VAL A 115 -4.20 -14.18 -1.84
CA VAL A 115 -2.98 -13.47 -1.43
C VAL A 115 -2.36 -14.22 -0.26
N SER A 116 -1.37 -15.06 -0.56
CA SER A 116 -0.57 -15.71 0.47
C SER A 116 0.37 -14.66 1.05
N TRP A 117 0.12 -14.23 2.28
CA TRP A 117 0.96 -13.29 3.01
C TRP A 117 1.92 -14.10 3.88
N GLU A 118 3.21 -13.77 3.87
CA GLU A 118 4.21 -14.44 4.70
C GLU A 118 4.88 -13.40 5.61
N LEU A 119 4.96 -13.71 6.91
CA LEU A 119 5.68 -12.89 7.89
C LEU A 119 7.15 -13.28 7.85
N ARG A 120 7.98 -12.50 7.14
CA ARG A 120 9.44 -12.64 7.18
C ARG A 120 10.05 -11.39 7.83
N HIS A 121 10.91 -11.60 8.82
CA HIS A 121 11.69 -10.56 9.50
C HIS A 121 10.87 -9.33 9.96
N GLY A 122 9.65 -9.55 10.47
CA GLY A 122 8.83 -8.48 11.05
C GLY A 122 8.11 -7.57 10.05
N SER A 123 8.13 -7.93 8.75
CA SER A 123 7.39 -7.28 7.66
C SER A 123 6.40 -8.24 7.01
N ILE A 124 5.22 -7.74 6.63
CA ILE A 124 4.18 -8.49 5.91
C ILE A 124 4.50 -8.42 4.43
N VAL A 125 4.87 -9.55 3.81
CA VAL A 125 5.24 -9.63 2.39
C VAL A 125 4.20 -10.45 1.64
N ALA A 126 3.82 -10.01 0.43
CA ALA A 126 2.97 -10.79 -0.47
C ALA A 126 3.82 -11.88 -1.16
N ARG A 127 3.42 -13.15 -1.03
CA ARG A 127 4.09 -14.28 -1.67
C ARG A 127 3.75 -14.25 -3.16
N SER A 128 4.73 -13.96 -4.00
CA SER A 128 4.63 -14.17 -5.44
C SER A 128 4.63 -15.67 -5.71
N SER A 129 3.49 -16.23 -6.12
CA SER A 129 3.40 -17.60 -6.63
C SER A 129 3.96 -17.62 -8.05
N ILE A 130 5.28 -17.58 -8.18
CA ILE A 130 5.96 -17.97 -9.40
C ILE A 130 6.78 -19.22 -9.08
N LEU A 131 6.58 -20.24 -9.91
CA LEU A 131 7.11 -21.62 -9.85
C LEU A 131 6.26 -22.63 -9.04
N SER A 132 5.17 -23.09 -9.66
CA SER A 132 4.95 -24.54 -9.75
C SER A 132 4.33 -24.87 -11.11
N THR A 133 5.21 -24.98 -12.12
CA THR A 133 4.98 -25.82 -13.29
C THR A 133 6.29 -26.55 -13.52
N VAL A 134 6.40 -27.75 -12.97
CA VAL A 134 6.57 -29.04 -13.68
C VAL A 134 6.05 -30.13 -12.76
#